data_AF-A0A662G4D1-F1
#
_entry.id   AF-A0A662G4D1-F1
#
_cell.length_a   1.000
_cell.length_b   1.000
_cell.length_c   1.000
_cell.angle_alpha   90.00
_cell.angle_beta   90.00
_cell.angle_gamma   90.00
#
_symmetry.space_group_name_H-M   'P 1'
#
loop_
_entity.id
_entity.type
_entity.pdbx_description
1 polymer ?
#
loop_
_entity_poly.entity_id
_entity_poly.type
_entity_poly.pdbx_seq_one_letter_code
_entity_poly.pdbx_strand_id
1 'polypeptide(L)'
;MEYTSIENIFKNGIVGEKYRVRGWIYRKREFKDKIFILIRDSSGIIQGVLVKKTISDDILKNISIEASIEAIGILREDKRAPGGYELNINNIRVVGTSNNFPITKNFSREFLLDVRHLWIRSRKMAAILKIRSTIFGAIHEFFRSNGFYEVQAPMFINVAVEGGATLFSLKYFEKGNVYLTQSSQFYLEALIFSLEKVYTVAPSFRAEKSRTRRHLTEFWHTEAEIAWYGMKDIIDFEEKLITYIVRKVLEKNREELEMLGRKIDLMENIKPPFYKITYDEALKILEKKGIYMEWGEDLG
;
A
#
# COMPACT_ATOMS: atom_id res chain seq x y z
N MET A 1 14.77 -30.24 1.43
CA MET A 1 13.56 -29.60 2.01
C MET A 1 13.46 -28.20 1.45
N GLU A 2 12.35 -27.93 0.79
CA GLU A 2 12.02 -26.60 0.24
C GLU A 2 11.63 -25.64 1.36
N TYR A 3 11.68 -24.34 1.07
CA TYR A 3 11.23 -23.33 2.03
C TYR A 3 9.71 -23.28 2.05
N THR A 4 9.13 -23.24 3.24
CA THR A 4 7.70 -23.05 3.46
C THR A 4 7.44 -21.61 3.87
N SER A 5 6.46 -20.95 3.25
CA SER A 5 6.03 -19.62 3.69
C SER A 5 5.39 -19.70 5.08
N ILE A 6 5.52 -18.64 5.86
CA ILE A 6 4.95 -18.58 7.20
C ILE A 6 3.42 -18.74 7.17
N GLU A 7 2.75 -18.11 6.19
CA GLU A 7 1.30 -18.28 6.00
C GLU A 7 0.92 -19.73 5.75
N ASN A 8 1.68 -20.47 4.94
CA ASN A 8 1.37 -21.88 4.67
C ASN A 8 1.60 -22.76 5.91
N ILE A 9 2.58 -22.42 6.76
CA ILE A 9 2.75 -23.09 8.06
C ILE A 9 1.53 -22.85 8.95
N PHE A 10 0.98 -21.64 8.99
CA PHE A 10 -0.20 -21.36 9.81
C PHE A 10 -1.48 -22.00 9.26
N LYS A 11 -1.64 -22.10 7.94
CA LYS A 11 -2.83 -22.71 7.32
C LYS A 11 -2.80 -24.23 7.29
N ASN A 12 -1.65 -24.82 7.00
CA ASN A 12 -1.51 -26.23 6.65
C ASN A 12 -0.41 -26.96 7.45
N GLY A 13 0.16 -26.31 8.46
CA GLY A 13 1.22 -26.88 9.28
C GLY A 13 0.74 -28.02 10.18
N ILE A 14 1.57 -29.06 10.31
CA ILE A 14 1.33 -30.21 11.18
C ILE A 14 2.30 -30.11 12.36
N VAL A 15 1.76 -30.12 13.57
CA VAL A 15 2.58 -30.07 14.80
C VAL A 15 3.48 -31.29 14.89
N GLY A 16 4.75 -31.08 15.26
CA GLY A 16 5.76 -32.13 15.32
C GLY A 16 6.56 -32.29 14.03
N GLU A 17 6.07 -31.76 12.91
CA GLU A 17 6.80 -31.79 11.64
C GLU A 17 7.88 -30.72 11.55
N LYS A 18 8.82 -30.96 10.64
CA LYS A 18 9.99 -30.12 10.41
C LYS A 18 9.75 -29.18 9.24
N TYR A 19 9.98 -27.89 9.46
CA TYR A 19 9.81 -26.85 8.45
C TYR A 19 11.12 -26.08 8.25
N ARG A 20 11.37 -25.68 7.00
CA ARG A 20 12.45 -24.78 6.62
C ARG A 20 11.86 -23.43 6.25
N VAL A 21 12.28 -22.38 6.94
CA VAL A 21 11.84 -20.99 6.70
C VAL A 21 13.03 -20.11 6.34
N ARG A 22 12.77 -19.02 5.63
CA ARG A 22 13.76 -17.96 5.37
C ARG A 22 13.08 -16.61 5.47
N GLY A 23 13.83 -15.60 5.90
CA GLY A 23 13.30 -14.26 6.07
C GLY A 23 14.23 -13.38 6.88
N TRP A 24 13.65 -12.41 7.58
CA TRP A 24 14.39 -11.44 8.39
C TRP A 24 13.97 -11.52 9.84
N ILE A 25 14.93 -11.34 10.75
CA ILE A 25 14.63 -11.24 12.18
C ILE A 25 13.91 -9.91 12.44
N TYR A 26 12.63 -9.96 12.74
CA TYR A 26 11.81 -8.77 13.01
C TYR A 26 11.97 -8.26 14.44
N ARG A 27 12.06 -9.19 15.40
CA ARG A 27 12.33 -8.88 16.81
C ARG A 27 13.20 -9.98 17.40
N LYS A 28 14.00 -9.61 18.38
CA LYS A 28 14.80 -10.51 19.20
C LYS A 28 14.51 -10.25 20.67
N ARG A 29 14.35 -11.33 21.44
CA ARG A 29 14.34 -11.31 22.90
C ARG A 29 15.30 -12.38 23.39
N GLU A 30 16.16 -12.00 24.32
CA GLU A 30 17.21 -12.87 24.82
C GLU A 30 16.98 -13.17 26.29
N PHE A 31 17.01 -14.46 26.61
CA PHE A 31 16.87 -14.99 27.97
C PHE A 31 18.18 -15.68 28.37
N LYS A 32 18.23 -16.20 29.61
CA LYS A 32 19.42 -16.88 30.14
C LYS A 32 19.87 -18.05 29.25
N ASP A 33 18.96 -18.96 28.93
CA ASP A 33 19.29 -20.21 28.19
C ASP A 33 18.72 -20.27 26.77
N LYS A 34 17.84 -19.33 26.40
CA LYS A 34 17.11 -19.32 25.14
C LYS A 34 17.13 -17.95 24.47
N ILE A 35 16.95 -17.94 23.15
CA ILE A 35 16.71 -16.74 22.35
C ILE A 35 15.40 -16.94 21.60
N PHE A 36 14.50 -15.96 21.70
CA PHE A 36 13.30 -15.89 20.89
C PHE A 36 13.53 -14.88 19.78
N ILE A 37 13.37 -15.33 18.54
CA ILE A 37 13.34 -14.45 17.38
C ILE A 37 11.96 -14.49 16.75
N LEU A 38 11.46 -13.35 16.31
CA LEU A 38 10.34 -13.31 15.39
C LEU A 38 10.90 -13.27 13.98
N ILE A 39 10.62 -14.29 13.19
CA ILE A 39 11.05 -14.40 11.80
C ILE A 39 9.92 -13.84 10.94
N ARG A 40 10.22 -12.85 10.09
CA ARG A 40 9.28 -12.25 9.15
C ARG A 40 9.63 -12.64 7.73
N ASP A 41 8.64 -13.07 6.97
CA ASP A 41 8.66 -13.08 5.50
C ASP A 41 7.55 -12.16 4.97
N SER A 42 7.27 -12.19 3.66
CA SER A 42 6.20 -11.36 3.06
C SER A 42 4.78 -11.80 3.47
N SER A 43 4.64 -13.04 3.92
CA SER A 43 3.37 -13.69 4.22
C SER A 43 2.98 -13.57 5.69
N GLY A 44 3.95 -13.53 6.61
CA GLY A 44 3.65 -13.48 8.04
C GLY A 44 4.86 -13.33 8.97
N ILE A 45 4.61 -13.59 10.25
CA ILE A 45 5.63 -13.60 11.30
C ILE A 45 5.43 -14.84 12.18
N ILE A 46 6.47 -15.64 12.33
CA ILE A 46 6.49 -16.82 13.19
C ILE A 46 7.54 -16.68 14.29
N GLN A 47 7.25 -17.21 15.48
CA GLN A 47 8.24 -17.27 16.55
C GLN A 47 9.20 -18.44 16.33
N GLY A 48 10.50 -18.16 16.41
CA GLY A 48 11.57 -19.13 16.45
C GLY A 48 12.21 -19.18 17.83
N VAL A 49 12.33 -20.38 18.40
CA VAL A 49 12.95 -20.65 19.69
C VAL A 49 14.29 -21.33 19.48
N LEU A 50 15.33 -20.69 20.00
CA LEU A 50 16.72 -21.13 19.90
C LEU A 50 17.25 -21.45 21.29
N VAL A 51 17.93 -22.60 21.45
CA VAL A 51 18.65 -22.93 22.69
C VAL A 51 20.08 -22.43 22.55
N LYS A 52 20.53 -21.56 23.45
CA LYS A 52 21.85 -20.90 23.31
C LYS A 52 23.00 -21.90 23.22
N LYS A 53 22.94 -22.97 24.02
CA LYS A 53 23.98 -24.01 24.06
C LYS A 53 24.15 -24.79 22.75
N THR A 54 23.17 -24.74 21.85
CA THR A 54 23.20 -25.49 20.58
C THR A 54 23.65 -24.64 19.39
N ILE A 55 24.10 -23.40 19.65
CA ILE A 55 24.41 -22.40 18.61
C ILE A 55 25.83 -21.88 18.84
N SER A 56 26.59 -21.70 17.77
CA SER A 56 27.93 -21.14 17.85
C SER A 56 27.91 -19.66 18.24
N ASP A 57 28.97 -19.21 18.93
CA ASP A 57 29.11 -17.81 19.33
C ASP A 57 29.09 -16.84 18.15
N ASP A 58 29.60 -17.26 16.99
CA ASP A 58 29.55 -16.47 15.75
C ASP A 58 28.11 -16.21 15.29
N ILE A 59 27.26 -17.24 15.30
CA ILE A 59 25.85 -17.08 14.97
C ILE A 59 25.16 -16.20 16.01
N LEU A 60 25.44 -16.41 17.31
CA LEU A 60 24.83 -15.63 18.40
C LEU A 60 25.08 -14.12 18.25
N LYS A 61 26.28 -13.73 17.82
CA LYS A 61 26.65 -12.32 17.54
C LYS A 61 25.88 -11.74 16.36
N ASN A 62 25.56 -12.56 15.37
CA ASN A 62 24.97 -12.13 14.10
C ASN A 62 23.44 -12.30 14.01
N ILE A 63 22.79 -12.88 15.02
CA ILE A 63 21.33 -12.87 15.19
C ILE A 63 20.92 -11.49 15.73
N SER A 64 20.65 -10.56 14.83
CA SER A 64 20.23 -9.18 15.10
C SER A 64 18.97 -8.81 14.29
N ILE A 65 18.29 -7.72 14.67
CA ILE A 65 17.11 -7.23 13.94
C ILE A 65 17.49 -6.90 12.49
N GLU A 66 16.64 -7.31 11.55
CA GLU A 66 16.79 -7.25 10.09
C GLU A 66 17.94 -8.07 9.51
N ALA A 67 18.62 -8.91 10.30
CA ALA A 67 19.50 -9.93 9.73
C ALA A 67 18.66 -10.94 8.94
N SER A 68 19.14 -11.30 7.76
CA SER A 68 18.52 -12.31 6.90
C SER A 68 19.01 -13.70 7.28
N ILE A 69 18.07 -14.62 7.44
CA ILE A 69 18.35 -15.96 7.98
C ILE A 69 17.62 -17.04 7.18
N GLU A 70 18.17 -18.24 7.28
CA GLU A 70 17.47 -19.49 7.04
C GLU A 70 17.41 -20.27 8.34
N ALA A 71 16.25 -20.81 8.68
CA ALA A 71 16.07 -21.60 9.88
C ALA A 71 15.31 -22.88 9.57
N ILE A 72 15.68 -23.95 10.26
CA ILE A 72 14.99 -25.22 10.25
C ILE A 72 14.59 -25.53 11.68
N GLY A 73 13.32 -25.87 11.88
CA GLY A 73 12.78 -26.15 13.19
C GLY A 73 11.58 -27.07 13.17
N ILE A 74 11.23 -27.58 14.34
CA ILE A 74 10.05 -28.42 14.56
C ILE A 74 8.90 -27.51 15.00
N LEU A 75 7.74 -27.62 14.33
CA LEU A 75 6.55 -26.86 14.68
C LEU A 75 5.97 -27.36 16.01
N ARG A 76 5.68 -26.42 16.92
CA ARG A 76 5.05 -26.67 18.21
C ARG A 76 3.91 -25.69 18.42
N GLU A 77 2.87 -26.16 19.09
CA GLU A 77 1.78 -25.30 19.54
C GLU A 77 2.22 -24.52 20.78
N ASP A 78 2.04 -23.20 20.75
CA ASP A 78 2.09 -22.35 21.94
C ASP A 78 1.07 -21.21 21.73
N LYS A 79 -0.03 -21.25 22.49
CA LYS A 79 -1.12 -20.26 22.41
C LYS A 79 -0.68 -18.82 22.70
N ARG A 80 0.50 -18.62 23.28
CA ARG A 80 1.09 -17.31 23.57
C ARG A 80 1.93 -16.79 22.40
N ALA A 81 2.35 -17.66 21.48
CA ALA A 81 3.12 -17.29 20.31
C ALA A 81 2.22 -16.64 19.24
N PRO A 82 2.76 -15.73 18.40
CA PRO A 82 2.02 -15.18 17.27
C PRO A 82 1.49 -16.31 16.37
N GLY A 83 0.17 -16.31 16.13
CA GLY A 83 -0.50 -17.36 15.34
C GLY A 83 -0.72 -18.69 16.08
N GLY A 84 -0.38 -18.79 17.38
CA GLY A 84 -0.57 -19.99 18.18
C GLY A 84 0.51 -21.06 18.01
N TYR A 85 1.57 -20.78 17.25
CA TYR A 85 2.63 -21.72 16.95
C TYR A 85 4.03 -21.10 17.05
N GLU A 86 5.01 -21.95 17.33
CA GLU A 86 6.43 -21.62 17.29
C GLU A 86 7.27 -22.72 16.61
N LEU A 87 8.44 -22.35 16.10
CA LEU A 87 9.44 -23.27 15.58
C LEU A 87 10.55 -23.44 16.59
N ASN A 88 10.74 -24.67 17.09
CA ASN A 88 11.94 -25.04 17.83
C ASN A 88 13.08 -25.24 16.85
N ILE A 89 13.93 -24.22 16.71
CA ILE A 89 14.99 -24.15 15.71
C ILE A 89 16.16 -25.03 16.13
N ASN A 90 16.52 -25.99 15.28
CA ASN A 90 17.69 -26.85 15.46
C ASN A 90 18.84 -26.53 14.51
N ASN A 91 18.58 -25.81 13.42
CA ASN A 91 19.59 -25.33 12.50
C ASN A 91 19.23 -23.92 12.06
N ILE A 92 20.18 -22.99 12.17
CA ILE A 92 20.04 -21.61 11.70
C ILE A 92 21.30 -21.21 10.96
N ARG A 93 21.11 -20.52 9.84
CA ARG A 93 22.18 -19.91 9.06
C ARG A 93 21.88 -18.43 8.89
N VAL A 94 22.83 -17.58 9.25
CA VAL A 94 22.78 -16.16 8.89
C VAL A 94 23.26 -16.01 7.44
N VAL A 95 22.41 -15.45 6.59
CA VAL A 95 22.71 -15.20 5.16
C VAL A 95 23.36 -13.83 5.00
N GLY A 96 22.82 -12.84 5.69
CA GLY A 96 23.32 -11.46 5.69
C GLY A 96 23.10 -10.83 7.05
N THR A 97 24.16 -10.22 7.58
CA THR A 97 24.16 -9.58 8.89
C THR A 97 23.44 -8.22 8.84
N SER A 98 23.03 -7.72 10.00
CA SER A 98 22.40 -6.40 10.13
C SER A 98 22.95 -5.71 11.36
N ASN A 99 23.83 -4.75 11.14
CA ASN A 99 24.47 -3.97 12.20
C ASN A 99 23.83 -2.59 12.24
N ASN A 100 23.54 -2.08 13.44
CA ASN A 100 23.04 -0.72 13.66
C ASN A 100 21.74 -0.36 12.91
N PHE A 101 20.77 -1.28 12.85
CA PHE A 101 19.47 -0.97 12.25
C PHE A 101 18.81 0.23 12.97
N PRO A 102 18.54 1.34 12.27
CA PRO A 102 18.25 2.63 12.91
C PRO A 102 16.86 2.73 13.53
N ILE A 103 15.95 1.79 13.22
CA ILE A 103 14.54 1.85 13.66
C ILE A 103 14.33 0.90 14.85
N THR A 104 14.58 1.38 16.06
CA THR A 104 14.43 0.63 17.32
C THR A 104 13.11 0.91 18.04
N LYS A 105 12.79 2.16 18.44
CA LYS A 105 11.51 2.55 19.06
C LYS A 105 11.13 4.02 18.80
N ASN A 106 9.84 4.26 18.55
CA ASN A 106 9.13 5.55 18.60
C ASN A 106 9.89 6.78 18.06
N PHE A 107 10.30 6.71 16.80
CA PHE A 107 10.83 7.88 16.10
C PHE A 107 9.73 8.80 15.58
N SER A 108 10.08 10.07 15.37
CA SER A 108 9.24 11.04 14.70
C SER A 108 8.90 10.58 13.27
N ARG A 109 7.82 11.11 12.70
CA ARG A 109 7.44 10.79 11.32
C ARG A 109 8.51 11.25 10.34
N GLU A 110 9.14 12.37 10.63
CA GLU A 110 10.21 13.00 9.85
C GLU A 110 11.41 12.04 9.73
N PHE A 111 11.92 11.53 10.85
CA PHE A 111 13.01 10.56 10.83
C PHE A 111 12.64 9.30 10.03
N LEU A 112 11.41 8.79 10.20
CA LEU A 112 10.95 7.61 9.46
C LEU A 112 10.87 7.85 7.94
N LEU A 113 10.67 9.10 7.51
CA LEU A 113 10.73 9.49 6.10
C LEU A 113 12.19 9.58 5.61
N ASP A 114 13.13 10.06 6.43
CA ASP A 114 14.56 10.08 6.08
C ASP A 114 15.11 8.67 5.85
N VAL A 115 14.66 7.69 6.65
CA VAL A 115 15.00 6.27 6.48
C VAL A 115 13.89 5.47 5.80
N ARG A 116 13.09 6.09 4.92
CA ARG A 116 11.91 5.47 4.29
C ARG A 116 12.21 4.12 3.64
N HIS A 117 13.35 4.00 2.97
CA HIS A 117 13.83 2.76 2.32
C HIS A 117 13.96 1.56 3.28
N LEU A 118 14.10 1.80 4.59
CA LEU A 118 14.03 0.79 5.64
C LEU A 118 12.62 0.69 6.23
N TRP A 119 11.99 1.83 6.50
CA TRP A 119 10.68 1.87 7.15
C TRP A 119 9.56 1.19 6.34
N ILE A 120 9.66 1.17 5.01
CA ILE A 120 8.73 0.42 4.13
C ILE A 120 8.62 -1.07 4.48
N ARG A 121 9.64 -1.65 5.14
CA ARG A 121 9.65 -3.05 5.58
C ARG A 121 8.78 -3.31 6.81
N SER A 122 8.40 -2.25 7.53
CA SER A 122 7.55 -2.38 8.72
C SER A 122 6.20 -3.01 8.38
N ARG A 123 5.61 -3.77 9.31
CA ARG A 123 4.31 -4.43 9.10
C ARG A 123 3.23 -3.46 8.61
N LYS A 124 3.17 -2.27 9.22
CA LYS A 124 2.22 -1.21 8.85
C LYS A 124 2.39 -0.78 7.39
N MET A 125 3.62 -0.53 6.95
CA MET A 125 3.87 -0.09 5.57
C MET A 125 3.67 -1.21 4.56
N ALA A 126 4.10 -2.43 4.89
CA ALA A 126 3.84 -3.60 4.07
C ALA A 126 2.33 -3.83 3.88
N ALA A 127 1.53 -3.71 4.94
CA ALA A 127 0.07 -3.83 4.88
C ALA A 127 -0.56 -2.79 3.93
N ILE A 128 -0.13 -1.53 4.04
CA ILE A 128 -0.59 -0.45 3.13
C ILE A 128 -0.21 -0.75 1.67
N LEU A 129 1.01 -1.26 1.43
CA LEU A 129 1.47 -1.59 0.08
C LEU A 129 0.73 -2.80 -0.51
N LYS A 130 0.39 -3.81 0.30
CA LYS A 130 -0.45 -4.93 -0.13
C LYS A 130 -1.86 -4.47 -0.52
N ILE A 131 -2.50 -3.66 0.32
CA ILE A 131 -3.81 -3.05 0.00
C ILE A 131 -3.71 -2.23 -1.30
N ARG A 132 -2.67 -1.41 -1.44
CA ARG A 132 -2.43 -0.63 -2.66
C ARG A 132 -2.27 -1.53 -3.89
N SER A 133 -1.53 -2.64 -3.79
CA SER A 133 -1.41 -3.61 -4.88
C SER A 133 -2.75 -4.21 -5.27
N THR A 134 -3.61 -4.54 -4.30
CA THR A 134 -4.98 -5.01 -4.57
C THR A 134 -5.83 -3.94 -5.24
N ILE A 135 -5.75 -2.68 -4.80
CA ILE A 135 -6.48 -1.56 -5.42
C ILE A 135 -6.10 -1.42 -6.89
N PHE A 136 -4.80 -1.42 -7.22
CA PHE A 136 -4.33 -1.33 -8.60
C PHE A 136 -4.82 -2.51 -9.44
N GLY A 137 -4.72 -3.74 -8.92
CA GLY A 137 -5.25 -4.91 -9.59
C GLY A 137 -6.76 -4.82 -9.83
N ALA A 138 -7.53 -4.35 -8.85
CA ALA A 138 -8.97 -4.17 -8.95
C ALA A 138 -9.37 -3.10 -9.97
N ILE A 139 -8.62 -2.00 -10.07
CA ILE A 139 -8.81 -0.96 -11.10
C ILE A 139 -8.68 -1.58 -12.49
N HIS A 140 -7.55 -2.24 -12.78
CA HIS A 140 -7.34 -2.86 -14.09
C HIS A 140 -8.38 -3.95 -14.39
N GLU A 141 -8.72 -4.79 -13.41
CA GLU A 141 -9.75 -5.82 -13.55
C GLU A 141 -11.12 -5.21 -13.87
N PHE A 142 -11.51 -4.14 -13.17
CA PHE A 142 -12.78 -3.45 -13.40
C PHE A 142 -12.84 -2.81 -14.79
N PHE A 143 -11.84 -2.03 -15.18
CA PHE A 143 -11.84 -1.36 -16.49
C PHE A 143 -11.82 -2.38 -17.64
N ARG A 144 -10.97 -3.39 -17.59
CA ARG A 144 -10.88 -4.41 -18.66
C ARG A 144 -12.16 -5.25 -18.78
N SER A 145 -12.77 -5.63 -17.65
CA SER A 145 -14.05 -6.36 -17.67
C SER A 145 -15.23 -5.51 -18.18
N ASN A 146 -15.09 -4.19 -18.19
CA ASN A 146 -16.08 -3.26 -18.74
C ASN A 146 -15.71 -2.75 -20.15
N GLY A 147 -14.77 -3.41 -20.83
CA GLY A 147 -14.45 -3.13 -22.24
C GLY A 147 -13.63 -1.87 -22.48
N PHE A 148 -12.87 -1.39 -21.49
CA PHE A 148 -11.97 -0.26 -21.67
C PHE A 148 -10.61 -0.67 -22.23
N TYR A 149 -10.02 0.22 -23.00
CA TYR A 149 -8.63 0.14 -23.45
C TYR A 149 -7.71 0.91 -22.49
N GLU A 150 -6.67 0.24 -22.03
CA GLU A 150 -5.61 0.90 -21.26
C GLU A 150 -4.67 1.63 -22.22
N VAL A 151 -4.42 2.92 -21.96
CA VAL A 151 -3.60 3.79 -22.81
C VAL A 151 -2.58 4.56 -21.97
N GLN A 152 -1.50 5.03 -22.60
CA GLN A 152 -0.50 5.88 -21.96
C GLN A 152 -0.37 7.21 -22.69
N ALA A 153 -0.57 8.30 -21.95
CA ALA A 153 -0.38 9.66 -22.43
C ALA A 153 1.06 10.15 -22.18
N PRO A 154 1.54 11.15 -22.94
CA PRO A 154 2.82 11.80 -22.66
C PRO A 154 2.88 12.42 -21.26
N MET A 155 4.01 12.22 -20.56
CA MET A 155 4.26 12.84 -19.26
C MET A 155 4.87 14.25 -19.39
N PHE A 156 5.47 14.56 -20.54
CA PHE A 156 5.94 15.90 -20.90
C PHE A 156 4.91 16.57 -21.81
N ILE A 157 4.44 17.74 -21.40
CA ILE A 157 3.35 18.48 -22.03
C ILE A 157 3.71 19.96 -22.20
N ASN A 158 3.03 20.64 -23.12
CA ASN A 158 3.19 22.09 -23.36
C ASN A 158 1.99 22.92 -22.89
N VAL A 159 0.89 22.27 -22.50
CA VAL A 159 -0.38 22.93 -22.16
C VAL A 159 -0.84 22.45 -20.79
N ALA A 160 -1.13 23.39 -19.89
CA ALA A 160 -1.65 23.10 -18.55
C ALA A 160 -3.05 22.48 -18.62
N VAL A 161 -3.34 21.49 -17.78
CA VAL A 161 -4.69 20.89 -17.67
C VAL A 161 -5.47 21.54 -16.53
N GLU A 162 -4.83 21.70 -15.36
CA GLU A 162 -5.46 22.11 -14.10
C GLU A 162 -5.08 23.56 -13.73
N GLY A 163 -4.85 24.39 -14.74
CA GLY A 163 -4.33 25.74 -14.60
C GLY A 163 -2.80 25.81 -14.44
N GLY A 164 -2.23 26.98 -14.79
CA GLY A 164 -0.79 27.17 -14.89
C GLY A 164 -0.04 27.30 -13.56
N ALA A 165 -0.74 27.43 -12.43
CA ALA A 165 -0.13 27.76 -11.14
C ALA A 165 0.71 26.62 -10.53
N THR A 166 0.42 25.37 -10.87
CA THR A 166 1.01 24.18 -10.22
C THR A 166 1.80 23.29 -11.19
N LEU A 167 2.39 23.85 -12.24
CA LEU A 167 3.23 23.10 -13.17
C LEU A 167 4.68 23.00 -12.71
N PHE A 168 5.26 21.79 -12.83
CA PHE A 168 6.71 21.63 -12.80
C PHE A 168 7.28 21.88 -14.20
N SER A 169 8.08 22.95 -14.34
CA SER A 169 8.76 23.30 -15.59
C SER A 169 10.13 22.65 -15.66
N LEU A 170 10.50 22.14 -16.84
CA LEU A 170 11.83 21.61 -17.12
C LEU A 170 12.32 22.08 -18.50
N LYS A 171 13.62 22.31 -18.61
CA LYS A 171 14.26 22.63 -19.89
C LYS A 171 14.29 21.37 -20.77
N TYR A 172 13.77 21.47 -21.99
CA TYR A 172 13.70 20.39 -22.94
C TYR A 172 14.62 20.66 -24.14
N PHE A 173 15.87 20.23 -24.00
CA PHE A 173 16.92 20.45 -24.99
C PHE A 173 17.03 21.94 -25.37
N GLU A 174 17.10 22.23 -26.68
CA GLU A 174 17.09 23.57 -27.28
C GLU A 174 15.68 24.05 -27.63
N LYS A 175 14.65 23.23 -27.38
CA LYS A 175 13.25 23.50 -27.79
C LYS A 175 12.45 24.34 -26.78
N GLY A 176 13.11 24.86 -25.76
CA GLY A 176 12.47 25.62 -24.68
C GLY A 176 12.05 24.76 -23.50
N ASN A 177 11.03 25.18 -22.76
CA ASN A 177 10.54 24.47 -21.58
C ASN A 177 9.34 23.59 -21.93
N VAL A 178 9.28 22.43 -21.27
CA VAL A 178 8.09 21.59 -21.19
C VAL A 178 7.69 21.44 -19.72
N TYR A 179 6.52 20.86 -19.49
CA TYR A 179 6.00 20.66 -18.15
C TYR A 179 5.72 19.19 -17.87
N LEU A 180 5.80 18.79 -16.60
CA LEU A 180 5.27 17.50 -16.17
C LEU A 180 3.74 17.57 -16.11
N THR A 181 3.07 16.52 -16.58
CA THR A 181 1.62 16.50 -16.66
C THR A 181 0.93 16.50 -15.29
N GLN A 182 -0.12 17.31 -15.16
CA GLN A 182 -1.02 17.32 -13.99
C GLN A 182 -2.12 16.27 -14.10
N SER A 183 -2.43 15.84 -15.33
CA SER A 183 -3.54 14.96 -15.69
C SER A 183 -3.41 14.51 -17.15
N SER A 184 -3.84 13.28 -17.46
CA SER A 184 -3.86 12.73 -18.82
C SER A 184 -5.10 13.16 -19.62
N GLN A 185 -6.02 13.92 -19.02
CA GLN A 185 -7.37 14.18 -19.51
C GLN A 185 -7.44 14.53 -21.00
N PHE A 186 -6.73 15.57 -21.46
CA PHE A 186 -6.80 15.99 -22.88
C PHE A 186 -6.37 14.91 -23.88
N TYR A 187 -5.43 14.03 -23.50
CA TYR A 187 -5.06 12.91 -24.36
C TYR A 187 -6.11 11.81 -24.34
N LEU A 188 -6.78 11.57 -23.20
CA LEU A 188 -7.88 10.63 -23.12
C LEU A 188 -9.07 11.12 -23.96
N GLU A 189 -9.42 12.41 -23.87
CA GLU A 189 -10.43 13.07 -24.71
C GLU A 189 -10.12 12.93 -26.22
N ALA A 190 -8.85 12.97 -26.62
CA ALA A 190 -8.49 12.71 -28.01
C ALA A 190 -8.67 11.23 -28.40
N LEU A 191 -8.39 10.30 -27.49
CA LEU A 191 -8.38 8.86 -27.76
C LEU A 191 -9.79 8.25 -27.83
N ILE A 192 -10.79 8.82 -27.14
CA ILE A 192 -12.17 8.30 -27.21
C ILE A 192 -12.75 8.33 -28.63
N PHE A 193 -12.28 9.21 -29.52
CA PHE A 193 -12.71 9.24 -30.93
C PHE A 193 -12.34 7.98 -31.71
N SER A 194 -11.39 7.18 -31.21
CA SER A 194 -10.92 5.94 -31.83
C SER A 194 -11.24 4.68 -31.02
N LEU A 195 -11.29 4.79 -29.70
CA LEU A 195 -11.40 3.66 -28.79
C LEU A 195 -12.66 3.67 -27.93
N GLU A 196 -13.43 4.77 -27.96
CA GLU A 196 -14.64 5.07 -27.19
C GLU A 196 -14.49 5.05 -25.66
N LYS A 197 -13.82 4.04 -25.08
CA LYS A 197 -13.66 3.85 -23.64
C LYS A 197 -12.18 3.65 -23.32
N VAL A 198 -11.55 4.65 -22.72
CA VAL A 198 -10.12 4.60 -22.39
C VAL A 198 -9.88 4.87 -20.92
N TYR A 199 -8.82 4.28 -20.38
CA TYR A 199 -8.35 4.58 -19.03
C TYR A 199 -6.83 4.52 -18.96
N THR A 200 -6.26 5.19 -17.96
CA THR A 200 -4.84 5.15 -17.65
C THR A 200 -4.63 5.06 -16.14
N VAL A 201 -3.52 4.45 -15.75
CA VAL A 201 -3.00 4.48 -14.38
C VAL A 201 -1.56 4.96 -14.47
N ALA A 202 -1.33 6.25 -14.25
CA ALA A 202 -0.06 6.91 -14.50
C ALA A 202 0.26 7.94 -13.41
N PRO A 203 1.52 8.34 -13.22
CA PRO A 203 1.84 9.44 -12.31
C PRO A 203 1.33 10.78 -12.85
N SER A 204 0.89 11.64 -11.94
CA SER A 204 0.58 13.05 -12.19
C SER A 204 1.37 13.91 -11.20
N PHE A 205 1.67 15.13 -11.63
CA PHE A 205 2.57 16.04 -10.92
C PHE A 205 1.90 17.39 -10.70
N ARG A 206 1.89 17.85 -9.45
CA ARG A 206 1.35 19.17 -9.09
C ARG A 206 2.37 19.87 -8.19
N ALA A 207 2.89 21.00 -8.64
CA ALA A 207 3.81 21.87 -7.89
C ALA A 207 3.08 22.66 -6.79
N GLU A 208 2.23 21.97 -6.02
CA GLU A 208 1.47 22.53 -4.92
C GLU A 208 2.41 22.90 -3.77
N LYS A 209 2.34 24.16 -3.31
CA LYS A 209 3.16 24.65 -2.19
C LYS A 209 2.56 24.25 -0.85
N SER A 210 1.26 23.99 -0.82
CA SER A 210 0.52 23.66 0.39
C SER A 210 0.91 22.29 0.97
N ARG A 211 1.55 22.30 2.15
CA ARG A 211 1.96 21.08 2.87
C ARG A 211 0.85 20.53 3.76
N THR A 212 -0.25 20.10 3.14
CA THR A 212 -1.34 19.45 3.88
C THR A 212 -1.14 17.94 4.00
N ARG A 213 -2.02 17.26 4.76
CA ARG A 213 -2.04 15.80 4.86
C ARG A 213 -2.68 15.10 3.64
N ARG A 214 -3.28 15.87 2.71
CA ARG A 214 -4.02 15.40 1.53
C ARG A 214 -3.24 15.57 0.21
N HIS A 215 -2.16 16.35 0.22
CA HIS A 215 -1.44 16.76 -0.98
C HIS A 215 -0.08 16.07 -1.10
N LEU A 216 0.25 15.64 -2.32
CA LEU A 216 1.57 15.18 -2.76
C LEU A 216 1.92 15.91 -4.05
N THR A 217 3.21 16.14 -4.29
CA THR A 217 3.69 16.73 -5.54
C THR A 217 3.75 15.73 -6.69
N GLU A 218 3.82 14.45 -6.37
CA GLU A 218 3.74 13.31 -7.27
C GLU A 218 2.74 12.32 -6.68
N PHE A 219 1.77 11.90 -7.49
CA PHE A 219 0.78 10.90 -7.09
C PHE A 219 0.42 10.02 -8.27
N TRP A 220 -0.06 8.82 -7.97
CA TRP A 220 -0.61 7.94 -9.00
C TRP A 220 -2.07 8.29 -9.23
N HIS A 221 -2.40 8.50 -10.49
CA HIS A 221 -3.69 8.98 -10.95
C HIS A 221 -4.32 7.90 -11.83
N THR A 222 -5.56 7.55 -11.51
CA THR A 222 -6.39 6.70 -12.37
C THR A 222 -7.41 7.61 -13.02
N GLU A 223 -7.36 7.69 -14.34
CA GLU A 223 -8.15 8.60 -15.14
C GLU A 223 -8.83 7.79 -16.24
N ALA A 224 -10.06 8.14 -16.58
CA ALA A 224 -10.83 7.46 -17.62
C ALA A 224 -11.69 8.46 -18.37
N GLU A 225 -11.86 8.21 -19.66
CA GLU A 225 -12.69 9.02 -20.54
C GLU A 225 -13.58 8.08 -21.37
N ILE A 226 -14.85 8.45 -21.54
CA ILE A 226 -15.89 7.59 -22.10
C ILE A 226 -16.73 8.39 -23.08
N ALA A 227 -16.67 8.03 -24.36
CA ALA A 227 -17.54 8.57 -25.39
C ALA A 227 -19.01 8.33 -25.04
N TRP A 228 -19.86 9.29 -25.42
CA TRP A 228 -21.32 9.23 -25.29
C TRP A 228 -21.88 9.29 -23.85
N TYR A 229 -21.03 9.38 -22.82
CA TYR A 229 -21.48 9.48 -21.43
C TYR A 229 -21.78 10.92 -21.04
N GLY A 230 -22.89 11.13 -20.33
CA GLY A 230 -23.17 12.37 -19.62
C GLY A 230 -22.74 12.33 -18.15
N MET A 231 -22.96 13.43 -17.43
CA MET A 231 -22.62 13.56 -16.00
C MET A 231 -23.23 12.45 -15.13
N LYS A 232 -24.48 12.07 -15.39
CA LYS A 232 -25.13 11.00 -14.63
C LYS A 232 -24.44 9.65 -14.86
N ASP A 233 -24.08 9.35 -16.10
CA ASP A 233 -23.49 8.07 -16.48
C ASP A 233 -22.10 7.90 -15.86
N ILE A 234 -21.30 8.98 -15.81
CA ILE A 234 -19.97 8.94 -15.19
C ILE A 234 -20.06 8.80 -13.67
N ILE A 235 -21.00 9.49 -13.00
CA ILE A 235 -21.23 9.31 -11.56
C ILE A 235 -21.61 7.86 -11.24
N ASP A 236 -22.57 7.29 -11.98
CA ASP A 236 -23.01 5.90 -11.77
C ASP A 236 -21.87 4.90 -12.10
N PHE A 237 -20.95 5.25 -12.99
CA PHE A 237 -19.74 4.47 -13.28
C PHE A 237 -18.73 4.53 -12.14
N GLU A 238 -18.43 5.71 -11.60
CA GLU A 238 -17.52 5.92 -10.47
C GLU A 238 -18.00 5.19 -9.21
N GLU A 239 -19.29 5.22 -8.92
CA GLU A 239 -19.87 4.47 -7.80
C GLU A 239 -19.59 2.97 -7.91
N LYS A 240 -19.75 2.41 -9.12
CA LYS A 240 -19.47 0.99 -9.40
C LYS A 240 -17.98 0.69 -9.27
N LEU A 241 -17.11 1.55 -9.79
CA LEU A 241 -15.65 1.41 -9.69
C LEU A 241 -15.19 1.40 -8.24
N ILE A 242 -15.60 2.40 -7.44
CA ILE A 242 -15.23 2.53 -6.03
C ILE A 242 -15.74 1.32 -5.24
N THR A 243 -17.00 0.94 -5.43
CA THR A 243 -17.61 -0.22 -4.76
C THR A 243 -16.86 -1.50 -5.10
N TYR A 244 -16.48 -1.68 -6.37
CA TYR A 244 -15.73 -2.85 -6.81
C TYR A 244 -14.35 -2.94 -6.15
N ILE A 245 -13.60 -1.83 -6.11
CA ILE A 245 -12.30 -1.73 -5.47
C ILE A 245 -12.41 -2.08 -3.98
N VAL A 246 -13.36 -1.46 -3.27
CA VAL A 246 -13.57 -1.70 -1.83
C VAL A 246 -13.88 -3.17 -1.58
N ARG A 247 -14.77 -3.78 -2.37
CA ARG A 247 -15.09 -5.21 -2.25
C ARG A 247 -13.84 -6.09 -2.42
N LYS A 248 -13.03 -5.85 -3.45
CA LYS A 248 -11.79 -6.62 -3.68
C LYS A 248 -10.79 -6.48 -2.54
N VAL A 249 -10.68 -5.28 -1.95
CA VAL A 249 -9.82 -5.04 -0.78
C VAL A 249 -10.36 -5.77 0.45
N LEU A 250 -11.68 -5.76 0.69
CA LEU A 250 -12.29 -6.52 1.78
C LEU A 250 -12.07 -8.04 1.64
N GLU A 251 -12.22 -8.57 0.42
CA GLU A 251 -12.01 -9.99 0.12
C GLU A 251 -10.54 -10.43 0.34
N LYS A 252 -9.57 -9.62 -0.09
CA LYS A 252 -8.15 -10.02 -0.13
C LYS A 252 -7.29 -9.50 1.01
N ASN A 253 -7.71 -8.43 1.70
CA ASN A 253 -6.85 -7.70 2.65
C ASN A 253 -7.51 -7.44 4.01
N ARG A 254 -8.47 -8.27 4.41
CA ARG A 254 -9.14 -8.13 5.71
C ARG A 254 -8.16 -8.08 6.88
N GLU A 255 -7.18 -9.00 6.90
CA GLU A 255 -6.14 -9.03 7.95
C GLU A 255 -5.30 -7.75 7.99
N GLU A 256 -4.92 -7.21 6.82
CA GLU A 256 -4.20 -5.94 6.75
C GLU A 256 -5.05 -4.77 7.25
N LEU A 257 -6.34 -4.72 6.91
CA LEU A 257 -7.25 -3.66 7.36
C LEU A 257 -7.44 -3.69 8.89
N GLU A 258 -7.63 -4.88 9.46
CA GLU A 258 -7.74 -5.10 10.91
C GLU A 258 -6.44 -4.68 11.62
N MET A 259 -5.28 -5.08 11.09
CA MET A 259 -3.98 -4.65 11.63
C MET A 259 -3.81 -3.12 11.62
N LEU A 260 -4.37 -2.45 10.62
CA LEU A 260 -4.35 -0.99 10.49
C LEU A 260 -5.46 -0.28 11.30
N GLY A 261 -6.26 -1.04 12.06
CA GLY A 261 -7.37 -0.53 12.87
C GLY A 261 -8.46 0.15 12.04
N ARG A 262 -8.73 -0.35 10.82
CA ARG A 262 -9.80 0.18 9.97
C ARG A 262 -11.16 -0.38 10.41
N LYS A 263 -12.21 0.41 10.23
CA LYS A 263 -13.61 0.03 10.49
C LYS A 263 -14.15 -0.74 9.30
N ILE A 264 -14.13 -2.07 9.38
CA ILE A 264 -14.54 -2.98 8.29
C ILE A 264 -16.02 -2.82 7.97
N ASP A 265 -16.86 -2.68 8.99
CA ASP A 265 -18.30 -2.44 8.92
C ASP A 265 -18.65 -1.23 8.05
N LEU A 266 -17.88 -0.13 8.15
CA LEU A 266 -18.11 1.05 7.29
C LEU A 266 -17.79 0.74 5.82
N MET A 267 -16.76 -0.05 5.56
CA MET A 267 -16.34 -0.41 4.21
C MET A 267 -17.31 -1.41 3.56
N GLU A 268 -17.83 -2.38 4.34
CA GLU A 268 -18.84 -3.34 3.88
C GLU A 268 -20.16 -2.66 3.46
N ASN A 269 -20.42 -1.45 3.96
CA ASN A 269 -21.58 -0.64 3.63
C ASN A 269 -21.37 0.35 2.47
N ILE A 270 -20.18 0.38 1.84
CA ILE A 270 -19.95 1.16 0.62
C ILE A 270 -20.65 0.46 -0.53
N LYS A 271 -21.88 0.89 -0.84
CA LYS A 271 -22.74 0.33 -1.88
C LYS A 271 -23.47 1.45 -2.61
N PRO A 272 -23.66 1.34 -3.93
CA PRO A 272 -24.46 2.29 -4.69
C PRO A 272 -25.96 2.16 -4.37
N PRO A 273 -26.75 3.22 -4.59
CA PRO A 273 -26.30 4.55 -4.97
C PRO A 273 -25.66 5.28 -3.79
N PHE A 274 -24.59 6.05 -4.04
CA PHE A 274 -24.01 6.90 -3.02
C PHE A 274 -24.92 8.12 -2.78
N TYR A 275 -24.75 8.75 -1.62
CA TYR A 275 -25.47 9.96 -1.29
C TYR A 275 -24.99 11.11 -2.18
N LYS A 276 -25.91 11.68 -2.96
CA LYS A 276 -25.65 12.76 -3.92
C LYS A 276 -26.31 14.03 -3.40
N ILE A 277 -25.57 15.13 -3.38
CA ILE A 277 -26.08 16.46 -3.08
C ILE A 277 -25.57 17.45 -4.12
N THR A 278 -26.37 18.47 -4.40
CA THR A 278 -25.91 19.60 -5.21
C THR A 278 -24.96 20.49 -4.40
N TYR A 279 -24.21 21.34 -5.09
CA TYR A 279 -23.40 22.38 -4.46
C TYR A 279 -24.25 23.29 -3.55
N ASP A 280 -25.43 23.69 -4.01
CA ASP A 280 -26.37 24.51 -3.23
C ASP A 280 -26.83 23.82 -1.94
N GLU A 281 -27.07 22.51 -1.99
CA GLU A 281 -27.41 21.72 -0.81
C GLU A 281 -26.23 21.61 0.16
N ALA A 282 -25.01 21.47 -0.34
CA ALA A 282 -23.80 21.48 0.47
C ALA A 282 -23.63 22.81 1.21
N LEU A 283 -23.83 23.95 0.53
CA LEU A 283 -23.81 25.27 1.16
C LEU A 283 -24.85 25.40 2.27
N LYS A 284 -26.09 24.94 2.05
CA LYS A 284 -27.14 24.93 3.09
C LYS A 284 -26.79 24.04 4.28
N ILE A 285 -26.10 22.92 4.06
CA ILE A 285 -25.62 22.05 5.15
C ILE A 285 -24.53 22.76 5.97
N LEU A 286 -23.61 23.45 5.30
CA LEU A 286 -22.55 24.23 5.95
C LEU A 286 -23.13 25.40 6.75
N GLU A 287 -24.08 26.12 6.16
CA GLU A 287 -24.76 27.25 6.80
C GLU A 287 -25.49 26.81 8.08
N LYS A 288 -26.21 25.68 8.03
CA LYS A 288 -26.85 25.05 9.22
C LYS A 288 -25.85 24.67 10.32
N LYS A 289 -24.58 24.51 9.99
CA LYS A 289 -23.47 24.25 10.94
C LYS A 289 -22.72 25.52 11.34
N GLY A 290 -23.19 26.70 10.90
CA GLY A 290 -22.56 27.99 11.18
C GLY A 290 -21.35 28.30 10.30
N ILE A 291 -21.15 27.58 9.20
CA ILE A 291 -20.10 27.84 8.22
C ILE A 291 -20.75 28.53 7.02
N TYR A 292 -20.44 29.81 6.85
CA TYR A 292 -20.94 30.61 5.73
C TYR A 292 -19.88 30.67 4.64
N MET A 293 -20.31 30.40 3.41
CA MET A 293 -19.49 30.47 2.20
C MET A 293 -20.30 31.16 1.13
N GLU A 294 -19.62 31.96 0.30
CA GLU A 294 -20.28 32.62 -0.82
C GLU A 294 -20.52 31.62 -1.96
N TRP A 295 -21.64 31.77 -2.67
CA TRP A 295 -21.92 30.92 -3.82
C TRP A 295 -20.88 31.17 -4.92
N GLY A 296 -20.20 30.12 -5.35
CA GLY A 296 -19.08 30.18 -6.29
C GLY A 296 -17.71 29.96 -5.63
N GLU A 297 -17.62 29.96 -4.30
CA GLU A 297 -16.40 29.57 -3.58
C GLU A 297 -16.19 28.06 -3.59
N ASP A 298 -14.92 27.64 -3.60
CA ASP A 298 -14.50 26.24 -3.57
C ASP A 298 -14.55 25.64 -2.16
N LEU A 299 -14.86 24.35 -2.05
CA LEU A 299 -15.02 23.62 -0.78
C LEU A 299 -13.67 23.01 -0.32
N GLY A 300 -12.95 23.73 0.55
CA GLY A 300 -11.58 23.39 1.04
C GLY A 300 -11.45 22.25 2.06
#